data_AF-A0A9P6MIJ8-F1
#
_entry.id   AF-A0A9P6MIJ8-F1
#
_cell.length_a   1.000
_cell.length_b   1.000
_cell.length_c   1.000
_cell.angle_alpha   90.00
_cell.angle_beta   90.00
_cell.angle_gamma   90.00
#
_symmetry.space_group_name_H-M   'P 1'
#
loop_
_entity.id
_entity.type
_entity.pdbx_description
1 polymer ?
#
loop_
_entity_poly.entity_id
_entity_poly.type
_entity_poly.pdbx_seq_one_letter_code
_entity_poly.pdbx_strand_id
1 'polypeptide(L)'
;MSELKYSVRSAAQYADSTFQRIHILTTLVDPTLNEAQVPSWLDLDKSQDVIRLVHHDMIFENQSVLPSFNSLAIESQLHHVPDITDVFLYLNDDVFLGTPILPSDVWTSLYGFVFHMETNLLVNPQIHPVDETSFEIGEWNSLQYSNYLLSKKFGPRFRVYVAHIPHVLSVPILKEMQSIWPDEFATTSSHRFRGEGQAKDINVSFFMAHYVQERLRETQLNSFWFHRLDANEDGILDWDEREQFIQRIETWNKKMESSSSSSPPTPPTPPPSSSSESSSESSSESSSSIWSWDHRPQNGFQTFLKDAVDHLQSYGYEISGSSVYRLSGQDGYPFMLNNATTTTSVGNLDKSTFTVDQETSLRSCHLNIEFCLGAHFTNKSFSELDTTSSSEIFHRLAHTEYHCGDCLLHMLRQTATEPGLASEILPLDKESQAFKDVTANLARYNYVIASSNYSFLQLEDTLDTQKLLDGALKRKETDSFLCINDNIRNFPPIIAMVQDLFKEFLDTRFSIPSPWEKTA
;
A
#
# COMPACT_ATOMS: atom_id res chain seq x y z
N MET A 1 30.51 0.20 -12.67
CA MET A 1 30.30 -0.95 -11.76
C MET A 1 29.08 -1.74 -12.26
N SER A 2 28.84 -3.00 -11.87
CA SER A 2 27.69 -3.79 -12.37
C SER A 2 26.73 -4.13 -11.25
N GLU A 3 25.99 -3.15 -10.74
CA GLU A 3 25.01 -3.31 -9.66
C GLU A 3 23.94 -4.35 -9.99
N LEU A 4 23.39 -4.30 -11.22
CA LEU A 4 22.47 -5.31 -11.75
C LEU A 4 22.95 -6.75 -11.53
N LYS A 5 24.26 -7.03 -11.66
CA LYS A 5 24.82 -8.36 -11.40
C LYS A 5 24.54 -8.80 -9.95
N TYR A 6 24.78 -7.92 -9.00
CA TYR A 6 24.60 -8.21 -7.58
C TYR A 6 23.12 -8.20 -7.18
N SER A 7 22.28 -7.39 -7.82
CA SER A 7 20.83 -7.47 -7.68
C SER A 7 20.32 -8.86 -8.11
N VAL A 8 20.76 -9.36 -9.26
CA VAL A 8 20.44 -10.73 -9.74
C VAL A 8 21.03 -11.81 -8.82
N ARG A 9 22.25 -11.66 -8.29
CA ARG A 9 22.79 -12.56 -7.27
C ARG A 9 21.90 -12.61 -6.03
N SER A 10 21.45 -11.45 -5.56
CA SER A 10 20.59 -11.36 -4.39
C SER A 10 19.26 -12.06 -4.63
N ALA A 11 18.65 -11.90 -5.81
CA ALA A 11 17.44 -12.62 -6.21
C ALA A 11 17.67 -14.14 -6.28
N ALA A 12 18.78 -14.58 -6.89
CA ALA A 12 19.15 -15.99 -6.96
C ALA A 12 19.38 -16.63 -5.59
N GLN A 13 19.88 -15.86 -4.63
CA GLN A 13 20.21 -16.36 -3.30
C GLN A 13 19.01 -16.34 -2.35
N TYR A 14 18.14 -15.35 -2.47
CA TYR A 14 17.11 -15.06 -1.48
C TYR A 14 15.68 -15.26 -1.98
N ALA A 15 15.47 -15.56 -3.26
CA ALA A 15 14.12 -15.76 -3.80
C ALA A 15 14.05 -16.87 -4.86
N ASP A 16 14.96 -17.85 -4.80
CA ASP A 16 15.06 -18.96 -5.75
C ASP A 16 13.81 -19.86 -5.75
N SER A 17 13.20 -20.08 -4.59
CA SER A 17 11.98 -20.86 -4.42
C SER A 17 10.70 -20.07 -4.69
N THR A 18 10.81 -18.75 -4.83
CA THR A 18 9.67 -17.82 -4.93
C THR A 18 9.34 -17.46 -6.37
N PHE A 19 10.37 -17.29 -7.21
CA PHE A 19 10.18 -16.82 -8.59
C PHE A 19 10.69 -17.82 -9.62
N GLN A 20 9.89 -18.05 -10.66
CA GLN A 20 10.22 -19.01 -11.72
C GLN A 20 11.09 -18.42 -12.83
N ARG A 21 11.04 -17.10 -13.03
CA ARG A 21 11.70 -16.40 -14.14
C ARG A 21 12.10 -14.99 -13.72
N ILE A 22 13.25 -14.53 -14.22
CA ILE A 22 13.76 -13.17 -14.08
C ILE A 22 13.76 -12.52 -15.46
N HIS A 23 13.12 -11.36 -15.58
CA HIS A 23 13.14 -10.55 -16.80
C HIS A 23 14.12 -9.40 -16.61
N ILE A 24 15.18 -9.35 -17.40
CA ILE A 24 16.14 -8.25 -17.38
C ILE A 24 15.80 -7.31 -18.53
N LEU A 25 15.37 -6.10 -18.18
CA LEU A 25 15.05 -5.07 -19.16
C LEU A 25 16.33 -4.37 -19.62
N THR A 26 16.44 -4.18 -20.93
CA THR A 26 17.64 -3.66 -21.58
C THR A 26 17.27 -2.70 -22.70
N THR A 27 18.13 -1.72 -22.95
CA THR A 27 17.97 -0.82 -24.09
C THR A 27 18.68 -1.36 -25.33
N LEU A 28 18.33 -0.84 -26.51
CA LEU A 28 19.06 -1.07 -27.75
C LEU A 28 20.26 -0.12 -27.81
N VAL A 29 21.45 -0.66 -28.07
CA VAL A 29 22.68 0.15 -28.21
C VAL A 29 22.70 0.85 -29.57
N ASP A 30 22.24 0.15 -30.61
CA ASP A 30 22.01 0.69 -31.94
C ASP A 30 20.69 0.12 -32.50
N PRO A 31 19.63 0.94 -32.64
CA PRO A 31 18.34 0.49 -33.19
C PRO A 31 18.44 -0.02 -34.64
N THR A 32 19.49 0.36 -35.37
CA THR A 32 19.72 -0.05 -36.76
C THR A 32 20.42 -1.40 -36.89
N LEU A 33 21.14 -1.83 -35.84
CA LEU A 33 21.82 -3.12 -35.79
C LEU A 33 20.97 -4.22 -35.15
N ASN A 34 19.84 -3.85 -34.53
CA ASN A 34 19.01 -4.77 -33.73
C ASN A 34 19.84 -5.52 -32.67
N GLU A 35 20.90 -4.88 -32.18
CA GLU A 35 21.80 -5.41 -31.16
C GLU A 35 21.43 -4.83 -29.81
N ALA A 36 20.84 -5.68 -28.98
CA ALA A 36 20.49 -5.32 -27.62
C ALA A 36 21.69 -5.35 -26.68
N GLN A 37 21.62 -4.54 -25.63
CA GLN A 37 22.59 -4.60 -24.56
C GLN A 37 22.48 -5.96 -23.84
N VAL A 38 23.58 -6.71 -23.82
CA VAL A 38 23.71 -7.94 -23.03
C VAL A 38 24.68 -7.67 -21.87
N PRO A 39 24.30 -7.89 -20.60
CA PRO A 39 25.21 -7.73 -19.49
C PRO A 39 26.46 -8.61 -19.65
N SER A 40 27.66 -8.03 -19.55
CA SER A 40 28.91 -8.72 -19.88
C SER A 40 29.18 -9.97 -19.04
N TRP A 41 28.66 -10.00 -17.81
CA TRP A 41 28.75 -11.09 -16.85
C TRP A 41 27.78 -12.24 -17.11
N LEU A 42 26.70 -12.02 -17.87
CA LEU A 42 25.60 -12.97 -18.06
C LEU A 42 25.97 -14.05 -19.08
N ASP A 43 25.85 -15.31 -18.68
CA ASP A 43 25.99 -16.49 -19.51
C ASP A 43 24.62 -16.88 -20.08
N LEU A 44 24.39 -16.61 -21.36
CA LEU A 44 23.10 -16.85 -22.02
C LEU A 44 22.76 -18.34 -22.12
N ASP A 45 23.76 -19.20 -22.30
CA ASP A 45 23.55 -20.65 -22.40
C ASP A 45 23.10 -21.24 -21.06
N LYS A 46 23.69 -20.77 -19.94
CA LYS A 46 23.29 -21.21 -18.60
C LYS A 46 21.95 -20.63 -18.12
N SER A 47 21.48 -19.56 -18.75
CA SER A 47 20.39 -18.76 -18.21
C SER A 47 19.08 -18.85 -18.99
N GLN A 48 19.08 -19.49 -20.16
CA GLN A 48 17.93 -19.57 -21.08
C GLN A 48 16.59 -20.02 -20.45
N ASP A 49 16.62 -20.84 -19.40
CA ASP A 49 15.41 -21.38 -18.76
C ASP A 49 14.80 -20.42 -17.71
N VAL A 50 15.61 -19.52 -17.14
CA VAL A 50 15.24 -18.69 -15.99
C VAL A 50 15.34 -17.20 -16.29
N ILE A 51 16.34 -16.75 -17.06
CA ILE A 51 16.52 -15.33 -17.41
C ILE A 51 16.03 -15.08 -18.82
N ARG A 52 15.19 -14.06 -18.97
CA ARG A 52 14.80 -13.50 -20.25
C ARG A 52 15.33 -12.08 -20.38
N LEU A 53 16.11 -11.82 -21.41
CA LEU A 53 16.39 -10.45 -21.83
C LEU A 53 15.16 -9.89 -22.54
N VAL A 54 14.69 -8.74 -22.09
CA VAL A 54 13.55 -8.03 -22.66
C VAL A 54 14.03 -6.65 -23.08
N HIS A 55 13.82 -6.31 -24.35
CA HIS A 55 14.26 -5.04 -24.89
C HIS A 55 13.16 -4.00 -24.77
N HIS A 56 13.51 -2.73 -24.61
CA HIS A 56 12.51 -1.66 -24.45
C HIS A 56 11.58 -1.56 -25.67
N ASP A 57 12.03 -1.86 -26.88
CA ASP A 57 11.20 -1.87 -28.10
C ASP A 57 10.15 -2.99 -28.13
N MET A 58 10.32 -4.03 -27.29
CA MET A 58 9.32 -5.08 -27.12
C MET A 58 8.15 -4.67 -26.24
N ILE A 59 8.31 -3.64 -25.40
CA ILE A 59 7.34 -3.26 -24.37
C ILE A 59 6.79 -1.84 -24.53
N PHE A 60 7.52 -0.93 -25.17
CA PHE A 60 7.03 0.43 -25.41
C PHE A 60 6.01 0.43 -26.55
N GLU A 61 4.81 0.94 -26.28
CA GLU A 61 3.75 1.08 -27.30
C GLU A 61 4.18 1.98 -28.47
N ASN A 62 4.90 3.06 -28.16
CA ASN A 62 5.48 3.94 -29.15
C ASN A 62 7.00 3.81 -29.20
N GLN A 63 7.52 3.06 -30.18
CA GLN A 63 8.96 2.88 -30.31
C GLN A 63 9.72 4.16 -30.75
N SER A 64 9.04 5.20 -31.24
CA SER A 64 9.71 6.44 -31.68
C SER A 64 10.35 7.23 -30.52
N VAL A 65 9.95 6.94 -29.29
CA VAL A 65 10.47 7.60 -28.08
C VAL A 65 11.72 6.90 -27.52
N LEU A 66 12.15 5.79 -28.12
CA LEU A 66 13.33 5.04 -27.72
C LEU A 66 14.64 5.59 -28.32
N PRO A 67 15.81 5.37 -27.67
CA PRO A 67 15.96 4.78 -26.34
C PRO A 67 15.46 5.70 -25.21
N SER A 68 14.99 5.09 -24.12
CA SER A 68 14.70 5.77 -22.86
C SER A 68 15.65 5.30 -21.77
N PHE A 69 16.08 6.24 -20.93
CA PHE A 69 16.92 6.05 -19.73
C PHE A 69 16.18 6.51 -18.47
N ASN A 70 14.88 6.81 -18.59
CA ASN A 70 14.03 7.20 -17.48
C ASN A 70 13.38 5.95 -16.89
N SER A 71 13.72 5.59 -15.65
CA SER A 71 13.11 4.45 -14.97
C SER A 71 11.58 4.56 -14.93
N LEU A 72 11.03 5.77 -14.74
CA LEU A 72 9.58 6.01 -14.68
C LEU A 72 8.90 5.71 -16.03
N ALA A 73 9.56 6.06 -17.13
CA ALA A 73 9.08 5.74 -18.47
C ALA A 73 9.06 4.22 -18.71
N ILE A 74 10.13 3.52 -18.31
CA ILE A 74 10.26 2.06 -18.44
C ILE A 74 9.24 1.35 -17.54
N GLU A 75 9.13 1.78 -16.29
CA GLU A 75 8.17 1.30 -15.29
C GLU A 75 6.73 1.38 -15.81
N SER A 76 6.40 2.46 -16.52
CA SER A 76 5.06 2.68 -17.11
C SER A 76 4.70 1.66 -18.19
N GLN A 77 5.65 0.85 -18.66
CA GLN A 77 5.48 -0.13 -19.73
C GLN A 77 5.67 -1.59 -19.26
N LEU A 78 5.90 -1.84 -17.96
CA LEU A 78 6.23 -3.17 -17.44
C LEU A 78 5.13 -4.21 -17.67
N HIS A 79 3.86 -3.80 -17.71
CA HIS A 79 2.74 -4.71 -17.98
C HIS A 79 2.63 -5.18 -19.43
N HIS A 80 3.52 -4.72 -20.32
CA HIS A 80 3.69 -5.22 -21.69
C HIS A 80 4.79 -6.28 -21.82
N VAL A 81 5.55 -6.56 -20.75
CA VAL A 81 6.61 -7.57 -20.78
C VAL A 81 6.04 -8.93 -21.21
N PRO A 82 6.54 -9.55 -22.29
CA PRO A 82 6.03 -10.82 -22.75
C PRO A 82 6.26 -11.94 -21.72
N ASP A 83 5.24 -12.77 -21.52
CA ASP A 83 5.24 -13.92 -20.60
C ASP A 83 5.56 -13.56 -19.13
N ILE A 84 5.30 -12.32 -18.73
CA ILE A 84 5.29 -11.93 -17.30
C ILE A 84 4.03 -12.46 -16.62
N THR A 85 4.12 -12.77 -15.34
CA THR A 85 2.98 -13.21 -14.52
C THR A 85 2.07 -12.04 -14.15
N ASP A 86 0.80 -12.34 -13.81
CA ASP A 86 -0.18 -11.32 -13.43
C ASP A 86 0.22 -10.50 -12.20
N VAL A 87 1.02 -11.09 -11.31
CA VAL A 87 1.67 -10.42 -10.18
C VAL A 87 3.16 -10.74 -10.25
N PHE A 88 4.00 -9.73 -10.10
CA PHE A 88 5.45 -9.86 -10.21
C PHE A 88 6.16 -8.88 -9.26
N LEU A 89 7.41 -9.20 -8.93
CA LEU A 89 8.28 -8.34 -8.14
C LEU A 89 9.20 -7.54 -9.07
N TYR A 90 9.25 -6.23 -8.88
CA TYR A 90 10.09 -5.29 -9.61
C TYR A 90 11.23 -4.77 -8.75
N LEU A 91 12.43 -4.74 -9.31
CA LEU A 91 13.63 -4.18 -8.69
C LEU A 91 14.33 -3.28 -9.72
N ASN A 92 14.70 -2.07 -9.29
CA ASN A 92 15.76 -1.32 -9.94
C ASN A 92 17.12 -2.01 -9.66
N ASP A 93 18.16 -1.64 -10.42
CA ASP A 93 19.49 -2.25 -10.28
C ASP A 93 20.22 -1.87 -8.98
N ASP A 94 19.81 -0.76 -8.35
CA ASP A 94 20.27 -0.26 -7.04
C ASP A 94 19.53 -0.90 -5.84
N VAL A 95 18.60 -1.84 -6.09
CA VAL A 95 17.81 -2.55 -5.09
C VAL A 95 18.23 -4.02 -4.99
N PHE A 96 18.39 -4.52 -3.76
CA PHE A 96 18.88 -5.86 -3.45
C PHE A 96 18.02 -6.55 -2.38
N LEU A 97 17.91 -7.88 -2.48
CA LEU A 97 17.34 -8.73 -1.44
C LEU A 97 18.42 -9.08 -0.41
N GLY A 98 18.08 -9.04 0.88
CA GLY A 98 19.04 -9.27 1.96
C GLY A 98 18.80 -10.54 2.78
N THR A 99 17.56 -11.00 2.85
CA THR A 99 17.14 -12.23 3.53
C THR A 99 16.15 -12.98 2.64
N PRO A 100 15.88 -14.28 2.88
CA PRO A 100 14.91 -15.04 2.09
C PRO A 100 13.55 -14.33 1.99
N ILE A 101 13.03 -14.22 0.77
CA ILE A 101 11.74 -13.63 0.42
C ILE A 101 10.86 -14.73 -0.12
N LEU A 102 9.67 -14.89 0.46
CA LEU A 102 8.67 -15.89 0.09
C LEU A 102 7.40 -15.21 -0.46
N PRO A 103 6.44 -15.95 -1.06
CA PRO A 103 5.18 -15.35 -1.53
C PRO A 103 4.45 -14.55 -0.44
N SER A 104 4.54 -14.97 0.83
CA SER A 104 3.98 -14.23 1.97
C SER A 104 4.54 -12.82 2.16
N ASP A 105 5.72 -12.51 1.61
CA ASP A 105 6.34 -11.19 1.67
C ASP A 105 5.93 -10.26 0.52
N VAL A 106 5.24 -10.81 -0.49
CA VAL A 106 5.01 -10.12 -1.78
C VAL A 106 3.52 -10.10 -2.10
N TRP A 107 2.90 -11.27 -2.24
CA TRP A 107 1.49 -11.42 -2.57
C TRP A 107 0.97 -12.82 -2.26
N THR A 108 -0.24 -12.91 -1.69
CA THR A 108 -0.95 -14.19 -1.52
C THR A 108 -2.42 -14.06 -1.91
N SER A 109 -3.08 -15.17 -2.25
CA SER A 109 -4.52 -15.13 -2.55
C SER A 109 -5.38 -14.81 -1.31
N LEU A 110 -4.85 -15.00 -0.10
CA LEU A 110 -5.55 -14.75 1.15
C LEU A 110 -5.48 -13.29 1.59
N TYR A 111 -4.30 -12.68 1.49
CA TYR A 111 -4.02 -11.34 2.01
C TYR A 111 -3.77 -10.29 0.93
N GLY A 112 -3.69 -10.70 -0.34
CA GLY A 112 -3.45 -9.83 -1.48
C GLY A 112 -2.03 -9.27 -1.49
N PHE A 113 -1.89 -8.01 -1.93
CA PHE A 113 -0.60 -7.33 -2.05
C PHE A 113 0.01 -7.01 -0.69
N VAL A 114 1.33 -7.18 -0.56
CA VAL A 114 2.08 -6.76 0.63
C VAL A 114 2.77 -5.43 0.31
N PHE A 115 2.29 -4.35 0.92
CA PHE A 115 2.86 -3.01 0.73
C PHE A 115 3.64 -2.54 1.95
N HIS A 116 4.76 -1.85 1.73
CA HIS A 116 5.57 -1.25 2.78
C HIS A 116 5.51 0.28 2.64
N MET A 117 5.07 0.95 3.70
CA MET A 117 4.67 2.36 3.66
C MET A 117 5.43 3.17 4.71
N GLU A 118 6.07 4.26 4.31
CA GLU A 118 6.83 5.13 5.21
C GLU A 118 5.99 6.28 5.75
N THR A 119 5.28 6.04 6.86
CA THR A 119 4.28 6.98 7.41
C THR A 119 4.80 8.37 7.77
N ASN A 120 6.12 8.54 7.90
CA ASN A 120 6.75 9.84 8.18
C ASN A 120 6.93 10.71 6.93
N LEU A 121 6.75 10.14 5.73
CA LEU A 121 6.93 10.79 4.45
C LEU A 121 5.57 10.93 3.76
N LEU A 122 5.08 12.16 3.69
CA LEU A 122 3.77 12.48 3.11
C LEU A 122 3.92 13.20 1.77
N VAL A 123 3.36 12.61 0.72
CA VAL A 123 3.32 13.18 -0.62
C VAL A 123 2.13 14.12 -0.75
N ASN A 124 2.36 15.32 -1.25
CA ASN A 124 1.35 16.38 -1.36
C ASN A 124 0.40 16.15 -2.55
N PRO A 125 -0.93 16.36 -2.41
CA PRO A 125 -1.89 16.18 -3.52
C PRO A 125 -1.89 17.33 -4.55
N GLN A 126 -1.18 18.42 -4.28
CA GLN A 126 -1.05 19.56 -5.20
C GLN A 126 0.32 19.51 -5.88
N ILE A 127 0.38 19.90 -7.15
CA ILE A 127 1.63 20.07 -7.89
C ILE A 127 2.27 21.39 -7.47
N HIS A 128 3.56 21.35 -7.12
CA HIS A 128 4.37 22.56 -6.96
C HIS A 128 5.12 22.85 -8.25
N PRO A 129 5.36 24.13 -8.59
CA PRO A 129 6.21 24.48 -9.71
C PRO A 129 7.60 23.85 -9.54
N VAL A 130 8.10 23.21 -10.59
CA VAL A 130 9.47 22.71 -10.63
C VAL A 130 10.41 23.90 -10.79
N ASP A 131 11.47 23.95 -9.98
CA ASP A 131 12.55 24.91 -10.18
C ASP A 131 13.34 24.53 -11.44
N GLU A 132 13.14 25.29 -12.52
CA GLU A 132 13.83 25.10 -13.81
C GLU A 132 15.37 25.27 -13.70
N THR A 133 15.87 25.83 -12.58
CA THR A 133 17.31 26.00 -12.33
C THR A 133 17.92 24.84 -11.55
N SER A 134 17.12 23.92 -11.02
CA SER A 134 17.62 22.73 -10.35
C SER A 134 18.13 21.72 -11.37
N PHE A 135 19.42 21.40 -11.30
CA PHE A 135 20.03 20.32 -12.08
C PHE A 135 19.72 18.92 -11.53
N GLU A 136 19.02 18.82 -10.40
CA GLU A 136 18.72 17.56 -9.70
C GLU A 136 17.19 17.39 -9.57
N ILE A 137 16.56 16.79 -10.59
CA ILE A 137 15.14 16.38 -10.51
C ILE A 137 15.09 14.95 -9.96
N GLY A 138 14.86 14.82 -8.66
CA GLY A 138 14.65 13.54 -7.98
C GLY A 138 13.26 12.93 -8.20
N GLU A 139 13.00 11.80 -7.53
CA GLU A 139 11.72 11.07 -7.63
C GLU A 139 10.50 11.85 -7.07
N TRP A 140 10.71 12.80 -6.16
CA TRP A 140 9.65 13.52 -5.45
C TRP A 140 8.64 14.22 -6.37
N ASN A 141 9.08 14.75 -7.51
CA ASN A 141 8.18 15.40 -8.46
C ASN A 141 7.20 14.40 -9.09
N SER A 142 7.68 13.22 -9.46
CA SER A 142 6.84 12.14 -10.01
C SER A 142 5.84 11.59 -8.98
N LEU A 143 6.25 11.48 -7.71
CA LEU A 143 5.38 11.10 -6.61
C LEU A 143 4.27 12.13 -6.42
N GLN A 144 4.62 13.42 -6.40
CA GLN A 144 3.65 14.51 -6.30
C GLN A 144 2.68 14.52 -7.48
N TYR A 145 3.17 14.36 -8.70
CA TYR A 145 2.33 14.31 -9.89
C TYR A 145 1.35 13.12 -9.84
N SER A 146 1.84 11.95 -9.47
CA SER A 146 1.03 10.74 -9.27
C SER A 146 -0.04 10.97 -8.20
N ASN A 147 0.32 11.58 -7.07
CA ASN A 147 -0.63 11.87 -6.01
C ASN A 147 -1.69 12.90 -6.43
N TYR A 148 -1.30 13.89 -7.23
CA TYR A 148 -2.23 14.85 -7.83
C TYR A 148 -3.26 14.15 -8.73
N LEU A 149 -2.83 13.22 -9.59
CA LEU A 149 -3.73 12.44 -10.46
C LEU A 149 -4.68 11.56 -9.64
N LEU A 150 -4.18 10.85 -8.63
CA LEU A 150 -5.01 10.09 -7.70
C LEU A 150 -6.01 11.01 -6.98
N SER A 151 -5.58 12.21 -6.60
CA SER A 151 -6.43 13.16 -5.89
C SER A 151 -7.51 13.81 -6.73
N LYS A 152 -7.30 13.95 -8.03
CA LYS A 152 -8.39 14.30 -8.95
C LYS A 152 -9.49 13.24 -8.99
N LYS A 153 -9.13 11.96 -8.85
CA LYS A 153 -10.08 10.85 -8.95
C LYS A 153 -10.73 10.48 -7.60
N PHE A 154 -9.94 10.41 -6.53
CA PHE A 154 -10.36 9.87 -5.23
C PHE A 154 -10.43 10.92 -4.12
N GLY A 155 -10.12 12.18 -4.43
CA GLY A 155 -10.13 13.27 -3.45
C GLY A 155 -8.73 13.73 -3.00
N PRO A 156 -8.60 15.02 -2.60
CA PRO A 156 -7.31 15.63 -2.26
C PRO A 156 -6.78 15.13 -0.91
N ARG A 157 -5.82 14.19 -0.92
CA ARG A 157 -5.24 13.63 0.32
C ARG A 157 -3.72 13.57 0.27
N PHE A 158 -3.10 13.74 1.43
CA PHE A 158 -1.69 13.40 1.59
C PHE A 158 -1.57 11.88 1.58
N ARG A 159 -0.68 11.35 0.74
CA ARG A 159 -0.49 9.91 0.59
C ARG A 159 0.90 9.53 1.08
N VAL A 160 0.95 8.45 1.84
CA VAL A 160 2.16 7.95 2.45
C VAL A 160 3.12 7.43 1.38
N TYR A 161 4.40 7.73 1.50
CA TYR A 161 5.44 7.21 0.61
C TYR A 161 5.48 5.67 0.62
N VAL A 162 5.68 5.05 -0.54
CA VAL A 162 5.91 3.61 -0.66
C VAL A 162 7.41 3.39 -0.49
N ALA A 163 7.81 2.56 0.48
CA ALA A 163 9.22 2.36 0.83
C ALA A 163 10.08 2.01 -0.41
N HIS A 164 11.31 2.53 -0.42
CA HIS A 164 12.25 2.35 -1.54
C HIS A 164 12.93 0.96 -1.48
N ILE A 165 12.12 -0.07 -1.73
CA ILE A 165 12.45 -1.50 -1.67
C ILE A 165 11.93 -2.17 -2.96
N PRO A 166 12.09 -3.49 -3.16
CA PRO A 166 11.41 -4.18 -4.26
C PRO A 166 9.90 -3.94 -4.24
N HIS A 167 9.30 -3.68 -5.39
CA HIS A 167 7.88 -3.36 -5.48
C HIS A 167 7.09 -4.52 -6.08
N VAL A 168 6.00 -4.91 -5.41
CA VAL A 168 5.02 -5.82 -6.00
C VAL A 168 4.12 -5.04 -6.97
N LEU A 169 4.01 -5.54 -8.20
CA LEU A 169 3.17 -4.94 -9.25
C LEU A 169 2.24 -5.99 -9.86
N SER A 170 1.18 -5.53 -10.52
CA SER A 170 0.17 -6.39 -11.13
C SER A 170 -0.20 -5.95 -12.54
N VAL A 171 -0.07 -6.86 -13.50
CA VAL A 171 -0.41 -6.61 -14.91
C VAL A 171 -1.89 -6.20 -15.07
N PRO A 172 -2.88 -6.93 -14.53
CA PRO A 172 -4.29 -6.51 -14.61
C PRO A 172 -4.55 -5.11 -14.03
N ILE A 173 -3.90 -4.75 -12.92
CA ILE A 173 -4.09 -3.45 -12.28
C ILE A 173 -3.41 -2.33 -13.08
N LEU A 174 -2.19 -2.56 -13.58
CA LEU A 174 -1.48 -1.59 -14.43
C LEU A 174 -2.23 -1.33 -15.74
N LYS A 175 -2.80 -2.38 -16.36
CA LYS A 175 -3.68 -2.23 -17.54
C LYS A 175 -4.95 -1.43 -17.22
N GLU A 176 -5.56 -1.69 -16.06
CA GLU A 176 -6.71 -0.90 -15.59
C GLU A 176 -6.33 0.57 -15.39
N MET A 177 -5.20 0.85 -14.72
CA MET A 177 -4.70 2.21 -14.52
C MET A 177 -4.40 2.91 -15.86
N GLN A 178 -3.70 2.26 -16.78
CA GLN A 178 -3.42 2.83 -18.11
C GLN A 178 -4.72 3.13 -18.87
N SER A 179 -5.76 2.30 -18.74
CA SER A 179 -7.05 2.56 -19.38
C SER A 179 -7.78 3.78 -18.81
N ILE A 180 -7.53 4.14 -17.56
CA ILE A 180 -8.10 5.31 -16.88
C ILE A 180 -7.29 6.57 -17.18
N TRP A 181 -5.97 6.45 -17.29
CA TRP A 181 -5.04 7.57 -17.55
C TRP A 181 -4.17 7.34 -18.80
N PRO A 182 -4.77 7.12 -19.99
CA PRO A 182 -3.99 6.75 -21.18
C PRO A 182 -3.00 7.85 -21.59
N ASP A 183 -3.43 9.11 -21.54
CA ASP A 183 -2.59 10.26 -21.92
C ASP A 183 -1.41 10.46 -20.94
N GLU A 184 -1.60 10.17 -19.66
CA GLU A 184 -0.56 10.34 -18.64
C GLU A 184 0.49 9.24 -18.73
N PHE A 185 0.08 7.99 -19.02
CA PHE A 185 1.00 6.89 -19.33
C PHE A 185 1.75 7.15 -20.64
N ALA A 186 1.06 7.60 -21.69
CA ALA A 186 1.69 7.95 -22.96
C ALA A 186 2.73 9.07 -22.79
N THR A 187 2.39 10.11 -22.03
CA THR A 187 3.30 11.22 -21.73
C THR A 187 4.51 10.74 -20.92
N THR A 188 4.29 10.00 -19.84
CA THR A 188 5.36 9.43 -19.00
C THR A 188 6.32 8.57 -19.82
N SER A 189 5.78 7.68 -20.66
CA SER A 189 6.58 6.81 -21.52
C SER A 189 7.39 7.58 -22.56
N SER A 190 6.97 8.79 -22.95
CA SER A 190 7.63 9.59 -23.98
C SER A 190 8.91 10.27 -23.50
N HIS A 191 9.10 10.40 -22.19
CA HIS A 191 10.25 11.06 -21.60
C HIS A 191 11.48 10.15 -21.57
N ARG A 192 12.58 10.61 -22.17
CA ARG A 192 13.83 9.84 -22.28
C ARG A 192 14.70 9.96 -21.05
N PHE A 193 14.64 11.10 -20.37
CA PHE A 193 15.33 11.37 -19.12
C PHE A 193 14.37 11.91 -18.07
N ARG A 194 14.67 11.64 -16.80
CA ARG A 194 13.88 12.13 -15.67
C ARG A 194 13.88 13.66 -15.67
N GLY A 195 12.70 14.25 -15.52
CA GLY A 195 12.51 15.70 -15.45
C GLY A 195 12.12 16.37 -16.76
N GLU A 196 12.15 15.66 -17.88
CA GLU A 196 11.42 16.07 -19.08
C GLU A 196 9.92 16.26 -18.77
N GLY A 197 9.23 17.04 -19.62
CA GLY A 197 7.81 17.35 -19.40
C GLY A 197 7.50 18.06 -18.09
N GLN A 198 8.47 18.81 -17.55
CA GLN A 198 8.37 19.46 -16.23
C GLN A 198 8.21 18.46 -15.07
N ALA A 199 8.87 17.29 -15.18
CA ALA A 199 8.85 16.23 -14.18
C ALA A 199 7.44 15.69 -13.84
N LYS A 200 6.52 15.77 -14.81
CA LYS A 200 5.15 15.24 -14.71
C LYS A 200 5.08 13.80 -15.21
N ASP A 201 5.83 12.95 -14.54
CA ASP A 201 5.87 11.50 -14.78
C ASP A 201 5.06 10.76 -13.71
N ILE A 202 4.43 9.65 -14.10
CA ILE A 202 3.83 8.71 -13.14
C ILE A 202 4.95 7.91 -12.47
N ASN A 203 4.94 7.88 -11.14
CA ASN A 203 5.66 6.91 -10.33
C ASN A 203 4.79 5.67 -10.14
N VAL A 204 5.09 4.60 -10.88
CA VAL A 204 4.15 3.49 -11.11
C VAL A 204 3.85 2.70 -9.84
N SER A 205 4.86 2.40 -9.03
CA SER A 205 4.67 1.63 -7.80
C SER A 205 3.86 2.41 -6.76
N PHE A 206 4.16 3.69 -6.56
CA PHE A 206 3.35 4.58 -5.72
C PHE A 206 1.92 4.69 -6.24
N PHE A 207 1.77 4.93 -7.55
CA PHE A 207 0.46 5.12 -8.16
C PHE A 207 -0.40 3.85 -8.05
N MET A 208 0.17 2.67 -8.27
CA MET A 208 -0.54 1.39 -8.14
C MET A 208 -0.89 1.08 -6.69
N ALA A 209 0.05 1.18 -5.76
CA ALA A 209 -0.17 0.83 -4.36
C ALA A 209 -1.33 1.65 -3.76
N HIS A 210 -1.37 2.95 -4.04
CA HIS A 210 -2.47 3.81 -3.60
C HIS A 210 -3.74 3.61 -4.41
N TYR A 211 -3.66 3.34 -5.71
CA TYR A 211 -4.83 2.98 -6.51
C TYR A 211 -5.55 1.76 -5.92
N VAL A 212 -4.82 0.69 -5.59
CA VAL A 212 -5.37 -0.51 -4.93
C VAL A 212 -6.05 -0.15 -3.61
N GLN A 213 -5.41 0.66 -2.76
CA GLN A 213 -5.98 1.10 -1.49
C GLN A 213 -7.29 1.86 -1.66
N GLU A 214 -7.33 2.81 -2.59
CA GLU A 214 -8.54 3.62 -2.86
C GLU A 214 -9.66 2.77 -3.46
N ARG A 215 -9.34 1.83 -4.35
CA ARG A 215 -10.34 0.94 -4.96
C ARG A 215 -10.93 -0.04 -3.95
N LEU A 216 -10.13 -0.56 -3.02
CA LEU A 216 -10.67 -1.38 -1.93
C LEU A 216 -11.59 -0.57 -1.01
N ARG A 217 -11.17 0.66 -0.66
CA ARG A 217 -11.97 1.58 0.15
C ARG A 217 -13.30 1.92 -0.53
N GLU A 218 -13.27 2.30 -1.81
CA GLU A 218 -14.45 2.61 -2.62
C GLU A 218 -15.38 1.40 -2.74
N THR A 219 -14.83 0.19 -2.94
CA THR A 219 -15.61 -1.06 -2.98
C THR A 219 -16.36 -1.30 -1.68
N GLN A 220 -15.70 -1.14 -0.53
CA GLN A 220 -16.34 -1.31 0.78
C GLN A 220 -17.44 -0.26 1.01
N LEU A 221 -17.17 1.00 0.71
CA LEU A 221 -18.16 2.08 0.83
C LEU A 221 -19.35 1.85 -0.09
N ASN A 222 -19.11 1.46 -1.34
CA ASN A 222 -20.14 1.23 -2.34
C ASN A 222 -21.04 0.07 -1.93
N SER A 223 -20.42 -1.05 -1.49
CA SER A 223 -21.14 -2.23 -1.03
C SER A 223 -22.01 -1.92 0.19
N PHE A 224 -21.48 -1.17 1.17
CA PHE A 224 -22.31 -0.73 2.29
C PHE A 224 -23.47 0.15 1.81
N TRP A 225 -23.15 1.20 1.03
CA TRP A 225 -24.11 2.26 0.70
C TRP A 225 -25.26 1.79 -0.19
N PHE A 226 -24.97 0.98 -1.21
CA PHE A 226 -25.97 0.57 -2.22
C PHE A 226 -26.55 -0.83 -2.00
N HIS A 227 -26.02 -1.62 -1.04
CA HIS A 227 -26.53 -2.98 -0.79
C HIS A 227 -26.78 -3.26 0.68
N ARG A 228 -25.92 -2.80 1.59
CA ARG A 228 -26.11 -3.12 3.02
C ARG A 228 -27.10 -2.18 3.70
N LEU A 229 -27.06 -0.90 3.32
CA LEU A 229 -27.93 0.15 3.84
C LEU A 229 -29.34 0.06 3.25
N ASP A 230 -29.43 -0.28 1.96
CA ASP A 230 -30.65 -0.67 1.26
C ASP A 230 -30.94 -2.15 1.56
N ALA A 231 -31.56 -2.40 2.71
CA ALA A 231 -31.72 -3.75 3.25
C ALA A 231 -32.77 -4.57 2.49
N ASN A 232 -33.68 -3.91 1.78
CA ASN A 232 -34.70 -4.56 0.97
C ASN A 232 -34.26 -4.74 -0.51
N GLU A 233 -33.11 -4.17 -0.90
CA GLU A 233 -32.49 -4.20 -2.22
C GLU A 233 -33.40 -3.68 -3.36
N ASP A 234 -34.25 -2.69 -3.06
CA ASP A 234 -35.16 -2.07 -4.04
C ASP A 234 -34.54 -0.86 -4.78
N GLY A 235 -33.34 -0.44 -4.37
CA GLY A 235 -32.58 0.66 -4.94
C GLY A 235 -32.94 2.04 -4.39
N ILE A 236 -33.82 2.13 -3.39
CA ILE A 236 -34.35 3.37 -2.82
C ILE A 236 -34.15 3.36 -1.31
N LEU A 237 -33.45 4.38 -0.77
CA LEU A 237 -33.32 4.52 0.68
C LEU A 237 -34.56 5.19 1.28
N ASP A 238 -35.46 4.37 1.82
CA ASP A 238 -36.68 4.84 2.47
C ASP A 238 -36.42 5.48 3.85
N TRP A 239 -37.46 5.99 4.51
CA TRP A 239 -37.30 6.59 5.84
C TRP A 239 -36.88 5.58 6.91
N ASP A 240 -37.37 4.35 6.88
CA ASP A 240 -37.12 3.36 7.92
C ASP A 240 -35.64 2.91 7.90
N GLU A 241 -35.05 2.76 6.71
CA GLU A 241 -33.63 2.47 6.52
C GLU A 241 -32.74 3.63 6.98
N ARG A 242 -33.10 4.86 6.57
CA ARG A 242 -32.39 6.07 6.99
C ARG A 242 -32.47 6.30 8.50
N GLU A 243 -33.64 6.14 9.11
CA GLU A 243 -33.86 6.31 10.54
C GLU A 243 -33.02 5.32 11.36
N GLN A 244 -32.97 4.05 10.94
CA GLN A 244 -32.12 3.04 11.57
C GLN A 244 -30.64 3.43 11.48
N PHE A 245 -30.17 3.89 10.33
CA PHE A 245 -28.78 4.30 10.17
C PHE A 245 -28.44 5.56 10.98
N ILE A 246 -29.35 6.54 11.04
CA ILE A 246 -29.21 7.73 11.91
C ILE A 246 -29.02 7.32 13.36
N GLN A 247 -29.86 6.41 13.87
CA GLN A 247 -29.76 5.93 15.26
C GLN A 247 -28.42 5.23 15.53
N ARG A 248 -27.90 4.47 14.56
CA ARG A 248 -26.57 3.84 14.66
C ARG A 248 -25.45 4.88 14.77
N ILE A 249 -25.49 5.92 13.94
CA ILE A 249 -24.52 7.02 13.96
C ILE A 249 -24.58 7.79 15.30
N GLU A 250 -25.77 8.12 15.78
CA GLU A 250 -25.93 8.80 17.07
C GLU A 250 -25.41 7.96 18.24
N THR A 251 -25.63 6.65 18.20
CA THR A 251 -25.13 5.71 19.21
C THR A 251 -23.60 5.66 19.21
N TRP A 252 -22.99 5.62 18.02
CA TRP A 252 -21.55 5.71 17.84
C TRP A 252 -20.97 7.03 18.38
N ASN A 253 -21.56 8.16 17.99
CA ASN A 253 -21.09 9.48 18.42
C ASN A 253 -21.15 9.64 19.95
N LYS A 254 -22.24 9.21 20.60
CA LYS A 254 -22.36 9.20 22.07
C LYS A 254 -21.27 8.35 22.74
N LYS A 255 -20.92 7.20 22.15
CA LYS A 255 -19.82 6.36 22.64
C LYS A 255 -18.49 7.11 22.55
N MET A 256 -18.21 7.77 21.44
CA MET A 256 -16.96 8.52 21.24
C MET A 256 -16.82 9.70 22.21
N GLU A 257 -17.92 10.42 22.49
CA GLU A 257 -17.96 11.48 23.50
C GLU A 257 -17.63 10.93 24.89
N SER A 258 -18.22 9.81 25.28
CA SER A 258 -17.95 9.18 26.59
C SER A 258 -16.50 8.75 26.76
N SER A 259 -15.85 8.21 25.71
CA SER A 259 -14.43 7.81 25.74
C SER A 259 -13.46 8.98 25.78
N SER A 260 -13.86 10.16 25.29
CA SER A 260 -13.03 11.38 25.36
C SER A 260 -13.01 12.03 26.75
N SER A 261 -13.97 11.66 27.62
CA SER A 261 -14.11 12.20 28.97
C SER A 261 -13.32 11.43 30.05
N SER A 262 -12.74 10.28 29.71
CA SER A 262 -11.80 9.56 30.58
C SER A 262 -10.38 10.09 30.38
N SER A 263 -9.84 10.79 31.38
CA SER A 263 -8.43 11.19 31.44
C SER A 263 -7.49 10.01 31.13
N PRO A 264 -6.30 10.24 30.55
CA PRO A 264 -5.32 9.18 30.37
C PRO A 264 -5.01 8.53 31.73
N PRO A 265 -4.91 7.20 31.83
CA PRO A 265 -4.39 6.58 33.03
C PRO A 265 -2.98 7.12 33.28
N THR A 266 -2.77 7.67 34.47
CA THR A 266 -1.44 8.03 34.98
C THR A 266 -0.48 6.86 34.74
N PRO A 267 0.73 7.07 34.21
CA PRO A 267 1.69 5.98 34.02
C PRO A 267 1.88 5.24 35.35
N PRO A 268 1.92 3.90 35.35
CA PRO A 268 2.03 3.13 36.57
C PRO A 268 3.35 3.46 37.27
N THR A 269 3.24 3.98 38.49
CA THR A 269 4.34 4.08 39.44
C THR A 269 4.89 2.66 39.67
N PRO A 270 6.21 2.44 39.62
CA PRO A 270 6.76 1.10 39.84
C PRO A 270 6.42 0.61 41.26
N PRO A 271 6.05 -0.67 41.43
CA PRO A 271 5.60 -1.19 42.70
C PRO A 271 6.76 -1.28 43.70
N PRO A 272 6.56 -0.90 44.97
CA PRO A 272 7.46 -1.31 46.03
C PRO A 272 7.29 -2.81 46.29
N SER A 273 8.41 -3.47 46.50
CA SER A 273 8.50 -4.85 46.98
C SER A 273 7.83 -5.03 48.34
N SER A 274 6.93 -6.02 48.47
CA SER A 274 6.95 -7.09 49.49
C SER A 274 5.56 -7.67 49.81
N SER A 275 5.48 -9.00 49.71
CA SER A 275 4.82 -9.99 50.60
C SER A 275 3.34 -9.90 51.03
N SER A 276 2.68 -11.04 50.77
CA SER A 276 1.83 -11.89 51.64
C SER A 276 0.32 -11.63 51.85
N GLU A 277 -0.42 -12.73 51.58
CA GLU A 277 -1.64 -13.27 52.24
C GLU A 277 -3.02 -12.61 51.94
N SER A 278 -3.90 -13.29 51.18
CA SER A 278 -5.02 -14.19 51.58
C SER A 278 -6.22 -13.44 52.19
N SER A 279 -7.46 -13.49 51.66
CA SER A 279 -8.42 -14.59 51.88
C SER A 279 -9.84 -14.28 51.33
N SER A 280 -10.48 -15.34 50.79
CA SER A 280 -11.89 -15.83 50.86
C SER A 280 -13.19 -15.01 50.71
N GLU A 281 -14.10 -15.61 49.90
CA GLU A 281 -15.58 -15.82 50.06
C GLU A 281 -16.57 -14.64 49.93
N SER A 282 -17.84 -14.74 49.48
CA SER A 282 -18.71 -15.82 48.96
C SER A 282 -19.97 -15.22 48.27
N SER A 283 -20.74 -16.11 47.63
CA SER A 283 -22.01 -16.07 46.86
C SER A 283 -23.18 -15.12 47.21
N SER A 284 -24.01 -14.79 46.21
CA SER A 284 -25.46 -15.12 46.20
C SER A 284 -26.17 -14.82 44.86
N GLU A 285 -27.09 -15.72 44.48
CA GLU A 285 -27.98 -15.69 43.30
C GLU A 285 -29.29 -14.90 43.57
N SER A 286 -29.91 -14.31 42.54
CA SER A 286 -31.32 -14.61 42.17
C SER A 286 -31.89 -13.77 40.99
N SER A 287 -32.39 -14.53 40.01
CA SER A 287 -33.61 -14.40 39.18
C SER A 287 -33.96 -13.14 38.33
N SER A 288 -33.94 -13.41 37.02
CA SER A 288 -35.00 -13.24 35.99
C SER A 288 -35.37 -11.85 35.45
N SER A 289 -34.95 -11.59 34.21
CA SER A 289 -35.63 -10.73 33.24
C SER A 289 -35.57 -11.40 31.86
N ILE A 290 -36.75 -11.72 31.34
CA ILE A 290 -37.01 -12.20 29.98
C ILE A 290 -36.71 -11.02 29.04
N TRP A 291 -35.92 -11.25 27.98
CA TRP A 291 -35.14 -10.28 27.19
C TRP A 291 -33.78 -9.89 27.80
N SER A 292 -32.90 -10.87 27.99
CA SER A 292 -31.47 -10.58 28.17
C SER A 292 -30.84 -10.23 26.82
N TRP A 293 -30.67 -8.94 26.57
CA TRP A 293 -29.66 -8.42 25.63
C TRP A 293 -28.24 -8.63 26.18
N ASP A 294 -27.95 -9.85 26.65
CA ASP A 294 -26.68 -10.17 27.32
C ASP A 294 -26.21 -11.59 26.99
N HIS A 295 -26.37 -11.95 25.72
CA HIS A 295 -25.43 -12.85 25.06
C HIS A 295 -24.67 -12.04 24.01
N ARG A 296 -23.94 -11.00 24.45
CA ARG A 296 -22.86 -10.49 23.62
C ARG A 296 -21.87 -11.65 23.45
N PRO A 297 -21.47 -12.02 22.22
CA PRO A 297 -20.16 -12.62 22.07
C PRO A 297 -19.16 -11.65 22.73
N GLN A 298 -18.21 -12.16 23.51
CA GLN A 298 -17.13 -11.33 24.07
C GLN A 298 -16.22 -10.66 23.01
N ASN A 299 -16.60 -10.65 21.74
CA ASN A 299 -15.74 -10.31 20.62
C ASN A 299 -16.40 -9.24 19.76
N GLY A 300 -16.02 -7.98 19.97
CA GLY A 300 -16.18 -6.94 18.95
C GLY A 300 -15.30 -7.26 17.72
N PHE A 301 -15.17 -6.29 16.82
CA PHE A 301 -14.28 -6.35 15.66
C PHE A 301 -12.95 -7.05 15.97
N GLN A 302 -12.64 -8.12 15.22
CA GLN A 302 -11.33 -8.77 15.21
C GLN A 302 -10.67 -8.43 13.89
N THR A 303 -9.43 -7.95 13.96
CA THR A 303 -8.62 -7.71 12.76
C THR A 303 -8.51 -8.96 11.90
N PHE A 304 -8.51 -8.79 10.59
CA PHE A 304 -8.25 -9.84 9.60
C PHE A 304 -6.83 -10.42 9.72
N LEU A 305 -5.94 -9.76 10.47
CA LEU A 305 -4.60 -10.26 10.76
C LEU A 305 -4.53 -11.20 11.97
N LYS A 306 -5.64 -11.39 12.69
CA LYS A 306 -5.69 -12.35 13.79
C LYS A 306 -5.36 -13.74 13.25
N ASP A 307 -4.35 -14.37 13.85
CA ASP A 307 -3.84 -15.70 13.49
C ASP A 307 -3.41 -15.80 11.99
N ALA A 308 -2.98 -14.68 11.38
CA ALA A 308 -2.64 -14.64 9.96
C ALA A 308 -1.52 -15.62 9.56
N VAL A 309 -0.55 -15.83 10.44
CA VAL A 309 0.53 -16.80 10.23
C VAL A 309 -0.02 -18.21 10.12
N ASP A 310 -0.86 -18.63 11.08
CA ASP A 310 -1.48 -19.95 11.08
C ASP A 310 -2.40 -20.12 9.86
N HIS A 311 -3.12 -19.06 9.48
CA HIS A 311 -3.98 -19.07 8.30
C HIS A 311 -3.18 -19.25 7.00
N LEU A 312 -2.10 -18.48 6.81
CA LEU A 312 -1.20 -18.62 5.67
C LEU A 312 -0.62 -20.05 5.58
N GLN A 313 -0.12 -20.57 6.70
CA GLN A 313 0.45 -21.91 6.77
C GLN A 313 -0.58 -23.00 6.46
N SER A 314 -1.83 -22.83 6.89
CA SER A 314 -2.90 -23.80 6.59
C SER A 314 -3.24 -23.91 5.10
N TYR A 315 -2.90 -22.89 4.30
CA TYR A 315 -3.03 -22.88 2.83
C TYR A 315 -1.70 -23.12 2.10
N GLY A 316 -0.65 -23.52 2.82
CA GLY A 316 0.64 -23.87 2.24
C GLY A 316 1.55 -22.68 1.92
N TYR A 317 1.24 -21.49 2.46
CA TYR A 317 2.18 -20.36 2.42
C TYR A 317 3.15 -20.44 3.58
N GLU A 318 4.43 -20.65 3.27
CA GLU A 318 5.52 -20.55 4.24
C GLU A 318 5.80 -19.08 4.61
N ILE A 319 6.38 -18.86 5.79
CA ILE A 319 6.68 -17.53 6.34
C ILE A 319 8.19 -17.40 6.50
N SER A 320 8.77 -16.40 5.84
CA SER A 320 10.22 -16.13 5.89
C SER A 320 10.65 -15.42 7.18
N GLY A 321 9.72 -14.67 7.80
CA GLY A 321 10.02 -13.71 8.87
C GLY A 321 10.53 -12.35 8.37
N SER A 322 10.69 -12.17 7.06
CA SER A 322 11.18 -10.93 6.44
C SER A 322 10.16 -9.79 6.49
N SER A 323 8.86 -10.11 6.50
CA SER A 323 7.76 -9.15 6.62
C SER A 323 6.81 -9.49 7.75
N VAL A 324 6.38 -8.47 8.50
CA VAL A 324 5.36 -8.59 9.54
C VAL A 324 4.15 -7.77 9.14
N TYR A 325 2.99 -8.42 9.02
CA TYR A 325 1.74 -7.74 8.67
C TYR A 325 1.28 -6.87 9.85
N ARG A 326 0.99 -5.60 9.57
CA ARG A 326 0.58 -4.59 10.58
C ARG A 326 -0.88 -4.20 10.46
N LEU A 327 -1.40 -4.13 9.25
CA LEU A 327 -2.81 -3.79 9.00
C LEU A 327 -3.32 -4.49 7.74
N SER A 328 -4.56 -5.00 7.76
CA SER A 328 -5.26 -5.46 6.55
C SER A 328 -6.13 -4.34 5.98
N GLY A 329 -6.17 -4.20 4.66
CA GLY A 329 -7.10 -3.27 4.00
C GLY A 329 -8.59 -3.56 4.29
N GLN A 330 -8.90 -4.79 4.73
CA GLN A 330 -10.24 -5.18 5.16
C GLN A 330 -10.60 -4.67 6.57
N ASP A 331 -9.60 -4.23 7.35
CA ASP A 331 -9.80 -3.61 8.67
C ASP A 331 -10.26 -2.15 8.57
N GLY A 332 -10.33 -1.59 7.36
CA GLY A 332 -10.64 -0.20 7.07
C GLY A 332 -9.47 0.51 6.40
N TYR A 333 -9.61 1.82 6.18
CA TYR A 333 -8.58 2.58 5.47
C TYR A 333 -7.33 2.80 6.37
N PRO A 334 -6.11 2.50 5.88
CA PRO A 334 -4.89 2.52 6.70
C PRO A 334 -4.54 3.90 7.26
N PHE A 335 -4.67 4.94 6.44
CA PHE A 335 -4.18 6.29 6.75
C PHE A 335 -5.35 7.27 6.95
N MET A 336 -6.28 6.89 7.82
CA MET A 336 -7.34 7.77 8.30
C MET A 336 -6.73 8.98 9.02
N LEU A 337 -7.35 10.16 8.94
CA LEU A 337 -6.88 11.37 9.63
C LEU A 337 -6.99 11.22 11.15
N ASN A 338 -6.02 11.74 11.91
CA ASN A 338 -6.01 11.66 13.38
C ASN A 338 -7.20 12.37 14.02
N ASN A 339 -7.59 13.54 13.47
CA ASN A 339 -8.80 14.25 13.87
C ASN A 339 -9.80 14.26 12.71
N ALA A 340 -10.46 13.12 12.50
CA ALA A 340 -11.48 12.94 11.47
C ALA A 340 -12.88 13.44 11.91
N THR A 341 -12.96 14.48 12.74
CA THR A 341 -14.27 15.07 13.11
C THR A 341 -14.89 15.72 11.89
N THR A 342 -16.02 15.20 11.45
CA THR A 342 -16.65 15.55 10.16
C THR A 342 -17.54 16.80 10.25
N THR A 343 -17.13 17.82 10.99
CA THR A 343 -17.88 19.10 11.10
C THR A 343 -17.31 20.20 10.21
N THR A 344 -16.14 19.97 9.60
CA THR A 344 -15.48 20.90 8.68
C THR A 344 -14.93 20.16 7.48
N SER A 345 -14.87 20.83 6.32
CA SER A 345 -14.33 20.25 5.10
C SER A 345 -12.87 19.84 5.25
N VAL A 346 -12.51 18.76 4.54
CA VAL A 346 -11.20 18.11 4.67
C VAL A 346 -10.00 19.04 4.45
N GLY A 347 -10.16 20.07 3.62
CA GLY A 347 -9.11 21.07 3.36
C GLY A 347 -8.69 21.88 4.60
N ASN A 348 -9.51 21.90 5.66
CA ASN A 348 -9.23 22.62 6.91
C ASN A 348 -8.69 21.72 8.03
N LEU A 349 -8.60 20.40 7.81
CA LEU A 349 -8.18 19.45 8.83
C LEU A 349 -6.64 19.34 8.91
N ASP A 350 -6.16 18.93 10.10
CA ASP A 350 -4.78 18.46 10.22
C ASP A 350 -4.58 17.26 9.30
N LYS A 351 -3.45 17.27 8.61
CA LYS A 351 -3.06 16.30 7.60
C LYS A 351 -2.38 15.08 8.23
N SER A 352 -2.12 15.12 9.53
CA SER A 352 -1.57 13.98 10.27
C SER A 352 -2.53 12.78 10.20
N THR A 353 -1.99 11.65 9.75
CA THR A 353 -2.71 10.39 9.63
C THR A 353 -2.31 9.45 10.75
N PHE A 354 -3.18 8.48 11.04
CA PHE A 354 -2.80 7.33 11.84
C PHE A 354 -1.66 6.57 11.15
N THR A 355 -0.71 6.09 11.95
CA THR A 355 0.31 5.15 11.50
C THR A 355 -0.18 3.71 11.68
N VAL A 356 0.38 2.78 10.92
CA VAL A 356 -0.01 1.36 11.01
C VAL A 356 0.44 0.67 12.29
N ASP A 357 1.35 1.29 13.05
CA ASP A 357 1.82 0.79 14.35
C ASP A 357 0.95 1.27 15.53
N GLN A 358 0.06 2.23 15.30
CA GLN A 358 -0.86 2.71 16.33
C GLN A 358 -2.04 1.74 16.49
N GLU A 359 -2.46 1.51 17.74
CA GLU A 359 -3.65 0.69 18.00
C GLU A 359 -4.88 1.30 17.32
N THR A 360 -5.64 0.47 16.61
CA THR A 360 -6.88 0.90 15.93
C THR A 360 -7.94 1.43 16.89
N SER A 361 -7.85 1.07 18.18
CA SER A 361 -8.68 1.58 19.27
C SER A 361 -8.53 3.09 19.49
N LEU A 362 -7.38 3.67 19.12
CA LEU A 362 -7.09 5.10 19.23
C LEU A 362 -7.75 5.91 18.12
N ARG A 363 -8.25 5.26 17.07
CA ARG A 363 -9.00 5.91 16.00
C ARG A 363 -10.35 6.36 16.53
N SER A 364 -10.49 7.66 16.71
CA SER A 364 -11.76 8.30 17.08
C SER A 364 -12.24 9.18 15.94
N CYS A 365 -13.54 9.12 15.66
CA CYS A 365 -14.16 10.03 14.73
C CYS A 365 -15.62 10.26 15.10
N HIS A 366 -16.06 11.50 14.92
CA HIS A 366 -17.45 11.90 15.08
C HIS A 366 -18.05 12.13 13.69
N LEU A 367 -19.10 11.38 13.35
CA LEU A 367 -19.79 11.45 12.06
C LEU A 367 -20.99 12.40 12.15
N ASN A 368 -20.87 13.60 11.59
CA ASN A 368 -21.93 14.59 11.51
C ASN A 368 -22.84 14.25 10.32
N ILE A 369 -24.07 13.87 10.63
CA ILE A 369 -25.03 13.37 9.64
C ILE A 369 -25.38 14.45 8.61
N GLU A 370 -25.68 15.67 9.07
CA GLU A 370 -26.08 16.76 8.17
C GLU A 370 -24.92 17.17 7.24
N PHE A 371 -23.69 17.20 7.74
CA PHE A 371 -22.51 17.51 6.94
C PHE A 371 -22.16 16.39 5.95
N CYS A 372 -22.13 15.12 6.39
CA CYS A 372 -21.70 14.02 5.53
C CYS A 372 -22.80 13.55 4.58
N LEU A 373 -24.06 13.50 5.04
CA LEU A 373 -25.20 12.91 4.31
C LEU A 373 -26.24 13.95 3.84
N GLY A 374 -26.16 15.20 4.31
CA GLY A 374 -27.07 16.26 3.91
C GLY A 374 -28.37 16.31 4.73
N ALA A 375 -29.02 17.48 4.76
CA ALA A 375 -30.23 17.72 5.53
C ALA A 375 -31.47 16.94 5.04
N HIS A 376 -31.49 16.51 3.77
CA HIS A 376 -32.57 15.67 3.24
C HIS A 376 -32.53 14.26 3.86
N PHE A 377 -31.34 13.76 4.19
CA PHE A 377 -31.17 12.42 4.75
C PHE A 377 -31.91 12.29 6.10
N THR A 378 -31.85 13.33 6.94
CA THR A 378 -32.48 13.36 8.28
C THR A 378 -33.93 13.83 8.29
N ASN A 379 -34.46 14.31 7.16
CA ASN A 379 -35.79 14.89 7.11
C ASN A 379 -36.85 13.84 6.73
N LYS A 380 -37.64 13.42 7.74
CA LYS A 380 -38.76 12.48 7.60
C LYS A 380 -39.86 12.91 6.62
N SER A 381 -39.92 14.19 6.27
CA SER A 381 -40.90 14.69 5.29
C SER A 381 -40.61 14.19 3.88
N PHE A 382 -39.36 13.80 3.59
CA PHE A 382 -39.01 13.06 2.39
C PHE A 382 -39.23 11.58 2.68
N SER A 383 -40.13 10.93 1.94
CA SER A 383 -40.41 9.50 2.10
C SER A 383 -39.24 8.63 1.65
N GLU A 384 -38.55 9.08 0.61
CA GLU A 384 -37.47 8.34 -0.05
C GLU A 384 -36.33 9.28 -0.43
N LEU A 385 -35.14 8.72 -0.51
CA LEU A 385 -33.99 9.35 -1.13
C LEU A 385 -33.83 8.77 -2.53
N ASP A 386 -34.01 9.60 -3.56
CA ASP A 386 -33.87 9.15 -4.94
C ASP A 386 -32.44 8.71 -5.27
N THR A 387 -32.30 7.95 -6.36
CA THR A 387 -31.02 7.41 -6.83
C THR A 387 -29.98 8.51 -7.10
N THR A 388 -30.39 9.69 -7.54
CA THR A 388 -29.49 10.81 -7.81
C THR A 388 -28.92 11.37 -6.52
N SER A 389 -29.77 11.70 -5.55
CA SER A 389 -29.34 12.20 -4.23
C SER A 389 -28.48 11.17 -3.49
N SER A 390 -28.86 9.89 -3.56
CA SER A 390 -28.05 8.78 -3.01
C SER A 390 -26.66 8.72 -3.64
N SER A 391 -26.57 8.85 -4.97
CA SER A 391 -25.28 8.86 -5.69
C SER A 391 -24.42 10.07 -5.36
N GLU A 392 -25.02 11.25 -5.17
CA GLU A 392 -24.32 12.47 -4.76
C GLU A 392 -23.70 12.35 -3.36
N ILE A 393 -24.44 11.75 -2.41
CA ILE A 393 -23.92 11.48 -1.07
C ILE A 393 -22.80 10.44 -1.14
N PHE A 394 -22.97 9.36 -1.91
CA PHE A 394 -21.89 8.39 -2.11
C PHE A 394 -20.63 9.06 -2.67
N HIS A 395 -20.73 9.87 -3.72
CA HIS A 395 -19.60 10.61 -4.28
C HIS A 395 -18.94 11.53 -3.24
N ARG A 396 -19.73 12.13 -2.35
CA ARG A 396 -19.21 12.92 -1.22
C ARG A 396 -18.40 12.07 -0.23
N LEU A 397 -18.94 10.93 0.20
CA LEU A 397 -18.28 10.00 1.12
C LEU A 397 -17.01 9.37 0.50
N ALA A 398 -17.09 9.02 -0.78
CA ALA A 398 -16.02 8.35 -1.50
C ALA A 398 -14.90 9.32 -1.89
N HIS A 399 -15.20 10.54 -2.33
CA HIS A 399 -14.21 11.39 -3.01
C HIS A 399 -14.07 12.78 -2.38
N THR A 400 -15.13 13.60 -2.32
CA THR A 400 -14.96 15.03 -2.00
C THR A 400 -14.73 15.30 -0.51
N GLU A 401 -15.36 14.53 0.37
CA GLU A 401 -15.16 14.56 1.82
C GLU A 401 -14.78 13.15 2.30
N TYR A 402 -13.68 12.62 1.75
CA TYR A 402 -13.24 11.24 2.00
C TYR A 402 -13.13 10.87 3.49
N HIS A 403 -12.85 11.86 4.36
CA HIS A 403 -12.80 11.65 5.80
C HIS A 403 -14.15 11.23 6.42
N CYS A 404 -15.29 11.63 5.81
CA CYS A 404 -16.61 11.08 6.16
C CYS A 404 -16.69 9.58 5.85
N GLY A 405 -16.23 9.16 4.66
CA GLY A 405 -16.18 7.75 4.28
C GLY A 405 -15.21 6.93 5.13
N ASP A 406 -14.05 7.50 5.49
CA ASP A 406 -13.07 6.83 6.38
C ASP A 406 -13.69 6.61 7.76
N CYS A 407 -14.35 7.64 8.31
CA CYS A 407 -15.05 7.54 9.58
C CYS A 407 -16.21 6.54 9.52
N LEU A 408 -16.97 6.51 8.42
CA LEU A 408 -18.05 5.55 8.20
C LEU A 408 -17.51 4.11 8.20
N LEU A 409 -16.48 3.80 7.41
CA LEU A 409 -15.89 2.46 7.40
C LEU A 409 -15.35 2.06 8.78
N HIS A 410 -14.70 2.99 9.48
CA HIS A 410 -14.22 2.74 10.84
C HIS A 410 -15.36 2.44 11.81
N MET A 411 -16.42 3.26 11.80
CA MET A 411 -17.63 3.02 12.61
C MET A 411 -18.24 1.65 12.32
N LEU A 412 -18.41 1.30 11.04
CA LEU A 412 -18.96 0.00 10.64
C LEU A 412 -18.11 -1.15 11.15
N ARG A 413 -16.78 -1.06 11.05
CA ARG A 413 -15.88 -2.06 11.63
C ARG A 413 -16.08 -2.20 13.13
N GLN A 414 -16.02 -1.09 13.87
CA GLN A 414 -16.11 -1.10 15.34
C GLN A 414 -17.48 -1.46 15.90
N THR A 415 -18.52 -1.41 15.07
CA THR A 415 -19.91 -1.76 15.45
C THR A 415 -20.36 -3.12 14.90
N ALA A 416 -19.52 -3.81 14.14
CA ALA A 416 -19.81 -5.13 13.59
C ALA A 416 -20.15 -6.14 14.69
N THR A 417 -21.22 -6.90 14.46
CA THR A 417 -21.72 -7.92 15.39
C THR A 417 -21.09 -9.30 15.18
N GLU A 418 -20.48 -9.51 14.01
CA GLU A 418 -19.80 -10.76 13.64
C GLU A 418 -18.40 -10.45 13.06
N PRO A 419 -17.41 -11.34 13.25
CA PRO A 419 -16.12 -11.22 12.59
C PRO A 419 -16.26 -11.19 11.07
N GLY A 420 -15.38 -10.42 10.42
CA GLY A 420 -15.32 -10.35 8.97
C GLY A 420 -16.13 -9.19 8.36
N LEU A 421 -16.43 -9.31 7.07
CA LEU A 421 -17.16 -8.29 6.28
C LEU A 421 -18.65 -8.57 6.15
N ALA A 422 -19.11 -9.77 6.51
CA ALA A 422 -20.47 -10.23 6.23
C ALA A 422 -21.55 -9.42 6.95
N SER A 423 -21.27 -8.99 8.18
CA SER A 423 -22.23 -8.26 9.02
C SER A 423 -22.50 -6.84 8.50
N GLU A 424 -21.51 -6.19 7.88
CA GLU A 424 -21.55 -4.73 7.65
C GLU A 424 -21.21 -4.28 6.23
N ILE A 425 -20.60 -5.11 5.38
CA ILE A 425 -20.18 -4.69 4.03
C ILE A 425 -20.82 -5.54 2.96
N LEU A 426 -20.74 -6.86 3.07
CA LEU A 426 -21.18 -7.72 1.99
C LEU A 426 -22.70 -7.62 1.79
N PRO A 427 -23.18 -7.68 0.53
CA PRO A 427 -24.61 -7.79 0.25
C PRO A 427 -25.24 -8.97 0.98
N LEU A 428 -26.53 -8.84 1.32
CA LEU A 428 -27.24 -9.86 2.09
C LEU A 428 -27.53 -11.11 1.26
N ASP A 429 -27.97 -10.95 0.01
CA ASP A 429 -28.15 -12.06 -0.91
C ASP A 429 -26.80 -12.55 -1.47
N LYS A 430 -26.31 -13.66 -0.93
CA LYS A 430 -25.05 -14.30 -1.33
C LYS A 430 -25.06 -14.89 -2.73
N GLU A 431 -26.23 -15.10 -3.32
CA GLU A 431 -26.37 -15.65 -4.68
C GLU A 431 -26.50 -14.55 -5.75
N SER A 432 -26.74 -13.30 -5.31
CA SER A 432 -26.89 -12.13 -6.17
C SER A 432 -25.64 -11.84 -7.02
N GLN A 433 -25.84 -11.13 -8.12
CA GLN A 433 -24.73 -10.63 -8.92
C GLN A 433 -23.91 -9.59 -8.15
N ALA A 434 -24.56 -8.74 -7.35
CA ALA A 434 -23.91 -7.75 -6.50
C ALA A 434 -22.91 -8.39 -5.53
N PHE A 435 -23.28 -9.49 -4.88
CA PHE A 435 -22.37 -10.22 -3.98
C PHE A 435 -21.13 -10.75 -4.71
N LYS A 436 -21.32 -11.32 -5.91
CA LYS A 436 -20.21 -11.83 -6.74
C LYS A 436 -19.28 -10.70 -7.18
N ASP A 437 -19.83 -9.58 -7.61
CA ASP A 437 -19.05 -8.42 -8.07
C ASP A 437 -18.28 -7.77 -6.92
N VAL A 438 -18.93 -7.57 -5.77
CA VAL A 438 -18.30 -7.03 -4.57
C VAL A 438 -17.17 -7.94 -4.09
N THR A 439 -17.42 -9.25 -3.95
CA THR A 439 -16.38 -10.18 -3.48
C THR A 439 -15.21 -10.30 -4.44
N ALA A 440 -15.46 -10.29 -5.76
CA ALA A 440 -14.41 -10.25 -6.77
C ALA A 440 -13.54 -8.97 -6.64
N ASN A 441 -14.17 -7.81 -6.44
CA ASN A 441 -13.44 -6.54 -6.25
C ASN A 441 -12.66 -6.52 -4.93
N LEU A 442 -13.26 -6.99 -3.83
CA LEU A 442 -12.58 -7.09 -2.53
C LEU A 442 -11.34 -7.99 -2.61
N ALA A 443 -11.41 -9.10 -3.35
CA ALA A 443 -10.26 -9.98 -3.58
C ALA A 443 -9.21 -9.34 -4.50
N ARG A 444 -9.65 -8.71 -5.60
CA ARG A 444 -8.78 -8.05 -6.60
C ARG A 444 -7.94 -6.93 -5.99
N TYR A 445 -8.52 -6.13 -5.10
CA TYR A 445 -7.85 -5.00 -4.45
C TYR A 445 -7.42 -5.31 -3.01
N ASN A 446 -7.38 -6.59 -2.61
CA ASN A 446 -6.97 -6.95 -1.26
C ASN A 446 -5.48 -6.61 -1.04
N TYR A 447 -5.14 -6.16 0.16
CA TYR A 447 -3.76 -5.90 0.55
C TYR A 447 -3.57 -5.91 2.06
N VAL A 448 -2.30 -5.99 2.46
CA VAL A 448 -1.81 -5.72 3.80
C VAL A 448 -0.73 -4.65 3.76
N ILE A 449 -0.65 -3.85 4.82
CA ILE A 449 0.53 -3.02 5.09
C ILE A 449 1.46 -3.82 6.01
N ALA A 450 2.70 -4.00 5.58
CA ALA A 450 3.71 -4.74 6.31
C ALA A 450 4.91 -3.87 6.71
N SER A 451 5.62 -4.32 7.73
CA SER A 451 6.92 -3.80 8.12
C SER A 451 8.00 -4.83 7.85
N SER A 452 9.12 -4.38 7.29
CA SER A 452 10.35 -5.15 7.12
C SER A 452 11.53 -4.28 7.53
N ASN A 453 12.64 -4.89 7.92
CA ASN A 453 13.89 -4.16 8.06
C ASN A 453 14.47 -3.90 6.68
N TYR A 454 14.85 -2.66 6.40
CA TYR A 454 15.55 -2.30 5.17
C TYR A 454 16.50 -1.14 5.40
N SER A 455 17.46 -0.98 4.49
CA SER A 455 18.39 0.13 4.46
C SER A 455 18.28 0.90 3.16
N PHE A 456 18.15 2.23 3.25
CA PHE A 456 18.37 3.14 2.14
C PHE A 456 19.69 3.89 2.38
N LEU A 457 20.67 3.70 1.49
CA LEU A 457 21.99 4.30 1.59
C LEU A 457 22.21 5.23 0.41
N GLN A 458 22.57 6.49 0.70
CA GLN A 458 22.98 7.46 -0.31
C GLN A 458 24.49 7.69 -0.19
N LEU A 459 25.24 7.38 -1.25
CA LEU A 459 26.69 7.47 -1.25
C LEU A 459 27.14 8.86 -1.74
N GLU A 460 27.73 9.67 -0.86
CA GLU A 460 28.10 11.07 -1.16
C GLU A 460 29.61 11.33 -1.06
N ASP A 461 30.24 11.05 0.09
CA ASP A 461 31.67 11.22 0.32
C ASP A 461 32.33 9.99 0.96
N THR A 462 33.66 9.97 1.01
CA THR A 462 34.44 8.77 1.38
C THR A 462 34.29 8.33 2.84
N LEU A 463 34.29 9.26 3.80
CA LEU A 463 34.32 8.89 5.23
C LEU A 463 32.95 8.37 5.65
N ASP A 464 31.90 9.04 5.18
CA ASP A 464 30.54 8.64 5.46
C ASP A 464 30.15 7.38 4.68
N THR A 465 30.61 7.23 3.43
CA THR A 465 30.36 6.01 2.63
C THR A 465 30.90 4.75 3.31
N GLN A 466 32.18 4.71 3.74
CA GLN A 466 32.72 3.53 4.41
C GLN A 466 31.88 3.15 5.64
N LYS A 467 31.54 4.14 6.48
CA LYS A 467 30.78 3.93 7.70
C LYS A 467 29.36 3.43 7.41
N LEU A 468 28.71 3.96 6.37
CA LEU A 468 27.38 3.53 5.92
C LEU A 468 27.42 2.06 5.46
N LEU A 469 28.37 1.72 4.58
CA LEU A 469 28.54 0.36 4.05
C LEU A 469 28.91 -0.65 5.15
N ASP A 470 29.82 -0.30 6.06
CA ASP A 470 30.15 -1.12 7.23
C ASP A 470 28.93 -1.36 8.13
N GLY A 471 28.11 -0.32 8.30
CA GLY A 471 26.85 -0.40 9.03
C GLY A 471 25.88 -1.38 8.39
N ALA A 472 25.73 -1.34 7.07
CA ALA A 472 24.89 -2.27 6.33
C ALA A 472 25.42 -3.71 6.38
N LEU A 473 26.75 -3.92 6.33
CA LEU A 473 27.34 -5.26 6.50
C LEU A 473 27.07 -5.85 7.89
N LYS A 474 27.03 -5.02 8.94
CA LYS A 474 26.65 -5.47 10.29
C LYS A 474 25.19 -5.93 10.38
N ARG A 475 24.33 -5.44 9.48
CA ARG A 475 22.90 -5.79 9.38
C ARG A 475 22.60 -6.80 8.26
N LYS A 476 23.61 -7.47 7.71
CA LYS A 476 23.46 -8.40 6.58
C LYS A 476 22.48 -9.57 6.82
N GLU A 477 22.21 -9.92 8.08
CA GLU A 477 21.28 -11.01 8.45
C GLU A 477 19.91 -10.48 8.88
N THR A 478 19.75 -9.16 9.01
CA THR A 478 18.53 -8.53 9.54
C THR A 478 17.83 -7.64 8.54
N ASP A 479 18.56 -7.00 7.62
CA ASP A 479 17.97 -6.14 6.59
C ASP A 479 17.46 -7.02 5.44
N SER A 480 16.14 -7.10 5.30
CA SER A 480 15.46 -7.88 4.26
C SER A 480 15.63 -7.26 2.88
N PHE A 481 15.71 -5.93 2.82
CA PHE A 481 15.90 -5.17 1.59
C PHE A 481 17.00 -4.13 1.75
N LEU A 482 17.75 -3.87 0.68
CA LEU A 482 18.74 -2.82 0.63
C LEU A 482 18.57 -2.01 -0.66
N CYS A 483 18.58 -0.69 -0.55
CA CYS A 483 18.69 0.23 -1.66
C CYS A 483 19.96 1.07 -1.48
N ILE A 484 20.80 1.14 -2.50
CA ILE A 484 22.09 1.86 -2.43
C ILE A 484 22.23 2.74 -3.65
N ASN A 485 21.93 4.02 -3.49
CA ASN A 485 21.98 5.00 -4.56
C ASN A 485 23.34 5.74 -4.58
N ASP A 486 23.97 5.82 -5.74
CA ASP A 486 25.28 6.42 -5.95
C ASP A 486 25.22 7.81 -6.60
N ASN A 487 24.54 8.77 -5.95
CA ASN A 487 24.49 10.19 -6.37
C ASN A 487 25.82 10.96 -6.15
N ILE A 488 26.95 10.40 -6.57
CA ILE A 488 28.28 10.98 -6.31
C ILE A 488 28.50 12.21 -7.20
N ARG A 489 28.72 13.37 -6.57
CA ARG A 489 28.97 14.64 -7.28
C ARG A 489 30.39 14.70 -7.88
N ASN A 490 30.48 15.42 -9.01
CA ASN A 490 31.57 15.56 -10.00
C ASN A 490 33.02 15.83 -9.50
N PHE A 491 33.59 15.00 -8.61
CA PHE A 491 35.02 15.01 -8.25
C PHE A 491 35.68 13.67 -8.58
N PRO A 492 36.41 13.55 -9.71
CA PRO A 492 36.88 12.25 -10.23
C PRO A 492 37.66 11.35 -9.24
N PRO A 493 38.54 11.87 -8.36
CA PRO A 493 39.23 11.01 -7.39
C PRO A 493 38.30 10.43 -6.32
N ILE A 494 37.28 11.19 -5.91
CA ILE A 494 36.29 10.74 -4.91
C ILE A 494 35.39 9.67 -5.54
N ILE A 495 34.99 9.86 -6.80
CA ILE A 495 34.17 8.89 -7.54
C ILE A 495 34.85 7.52 -7.61
N ALA A 496 36.11 7.46 -8.03
CA ALA A 496 36.83 6.19 -8.14
C ALA A 496 36.94 5.46 -6.79
N MET A 497 37.24 6.19 -5.72
CA MET A 497 37.33 5.61 -4.38
C MET A 497 35.98 5.10 -3.87
N VAL A 498 34.90 5.88 -4.01
CA VAL A 498 33.55 5.44 -3.59
C VAL A 498 33.10 4.23 -4.41
N GLN A 499 33.40 4.19 -5.72
CA GLN A 499 33.14 3.03 -6.57
C GLN A 499 33.91 1.78 -6.12
N ASP A 500 35.17 1.94 -5.69
CA ASP A 500 35.97 0.83 -5.15
C ASP A 500 35.38 0.30 -3.83
N LEU A 501 34.98 1.21 -2.91
CA LEU A 501 34.34 0.85 -1.65
C LEU A 501 32.99 0.15 -1.86
N PHE A 502 32.17 0.68 -2.77
CA PHE A 502 30.87 0.10 -3.07
C PHE A 502 31.04 -1.27 -3.74
N LYS A 503 32.01 -1.41 -4.65
CA LYS A 503 32.36 -2.70 -5.24
C LYS A 503 32.81 -3.71 -4.17
N GLU A 504 33.69 -3.32 -3.25
CA GLU A 504 34.15 -4.18 -2.14
C GLU A 504 32.98 -4.61 -1.25
N PHE A 505 32.08 -3.68 -0.95
CA PHE A 505 30.85 -3.98 -0.22
C PHE A 505 29.99 -5.01 -0.95
N LEU A 506 29.72 -4.82 -2.25
CA LEU A 506 28.89 -5.74 -3.04
C LEU A 506 29.52 -7.12 -3.15
N ASP A 507 30.84 -7.20 -3.37
CA ASP A 507 31.60 -8.47 -3.38
C ASP A 507 31.55 -9.17 -2.02
N THR A 508 31.54 -8.42 -0.92
CA THR A 508 31.45 -8.97 0.43
C THR A 508 30.04 -9.41 0.78
N ARG A 509 29.03 -8.60 0.44
CA ARG A 509 27.62 -8.80 0.80
C ARG A 509 26.96 -9.90 -0.03
N PHE A 510 27.33 -10.00 -1.30
CA PHE A 510 26.77 -10.93 -2.30
C PHE A 510 27.90 -11.72 -2.96
N SER A 511 28.67 -12.41 -2.13
CA SER A 511 29.90 -13.12 -2.52
C SER A 511 29.65 -14.38 -3.35
N ILE A 512 28.44 -14.95 -3.27
CA ILE A 512 28.05 -16.15 -4.01
C ILE A 512 27.59 -15.73 -5.42
N PRO A 513 28.27 -16.17 -6.49
CA PRO A 513 27.81 -15.93 -7.86
C PRO A 513 26.48 -16.61 -8.14
N SER A 514 25.64 -15.96 -8.97
CA SER A 514 24.43 -16.61 -9.47
C SER A 514 24.78 -17.73 -10.44
N PRO A 515 23.91 -18.76 -10.60
CA PRO A 515 24.15 -19.85 -11.56
C PRO A 515 24.32 -19.40 -13.02
N TRP A 516 23.92 -18.17 -13.32
CA TRP A 516 23.83 -17.59 -14.66
C TRP A 516 25.05 -16.73 -15.03
N GLU A 517 26.06 -16.68 -14.18
CA GLU A 517 27.29 -15.95 -14.47
C GLU A 517 28.25 -16.77 -15.35
N LYS A 518 28.96 -16.06 -16.23
CA LYS A 518 30.09 -16.64 -16.96
C LYS A 518 31.14 -17.10 -15.96
N THR A 519 31.72 -18.27 -16.19
CA THR A 519 32.89 -18.72 -15.42
C THR A 519 34.05 -17.77 -15.67
N ALA A 520 34.67 -17.30 -14.58
CA ALA A 520 35.83 -16.42 -14.62
C ALA A 520 37.06 -17.08 -15.27
#